data_AF-A0A4Z1IPA8-F1
#
_entry.id   AF-A0A4Z1IPA8-F1
#
_cell.length_a   1.000
_cell.length_b   1.000
_cell.length_c   1.000
_cell.angle_alpha   90.00
_cell.angle_beta   90.00
_cell.angle_gamma   90.00
#
_symmetry.space_group_name_H-M   'P 1'
#
loop_
_entity.id
_entity.type
_entity.pdbx_description
1 polymer ?
#
loop_
_entity_poly.entity_id
_entity_poly.type
_entity_poly.pdbx_seq_one_letter_code
_entity_poly.pdbx_strand_id
1 'polypeptide(L)'
;MTPPTPSPPKHEWLVILPNHKDVLQKRLEARPQHLAGVKPLAEAGAILFGGAFFDDLPPEGETPQAKETVLLAYAESKEKVLEQLR
;
A
#
# COMPACT_ATOMS: atom_id res chain seq x y z
N MET A 1 -41.04 -6.49 0.15
CA MET A 1 -39.60 -6.76 -0.06
C MET A 1 -38.96 -5.43 -0.40
N THR A 2 -38.15 -4.87 0.51
CA THR A 2 -37.42 -3.62 0.28
C THR A 2 -36.27 -3.88 -0.70
N PRO A 3 -36.03 -3.01 -1.70
CA PRO A 3 -34.91 -3.20 -2.63
C PRO A 3 -33.56 -3.04 -1.90
N PRO A 4 -32.50 -3.74 -2.34
CA PRO A 4 -31.16 -3.57 -1.79
C PRO A 4 -30.65 -2.16 -2.08
N THR A 5 -30.17 -1.46 -1.05
CA THR A 5 -29.48 -0.18 -1.20
C THR A 5 -28.24 -0.39 -2.08
N PRO A 6 -28.02 0.41 -3.14
CA PRO A 6 -26.82 0.30 -3.96
C PRO A 6 -25.58 0.62 -3.11
N SER A 7 -24.57 -0.24 -3.18
CA SER A 7 -23.27 0.03 -2.56
C SER A 7 -22.68 1.29 -3.18
N PRO A 8 -22.02 2.17 -2.39
CA PRO A 8 -21.39 3.36 -2.92
C PRO A 8 -20.34 2.98 -3.98
N PRO A 9 -20.14 3.81 -5.02
CA PRO A 9 -19.13 3.56 -6.03
C PRO A 9 -17.73 3.57 -5.40
N LYS A 10 -16.87 2.67 -5.85
CA LYS A 10 -15.46 2.61 -5.47
C LYS A 10 -14.63 3.47 -6.43
N HIS A 11 -13.57 4.05 -5.89
CA HIS A 11 -12.63 4.88 -6.63
C HIS A 11 -11.20 4.43 -6.36
N GLU A 12 -10.30 4.79 -7.27
CA GLU A 12 -8.86 4.57 -7.11
C GLU A 12 -8.26 5.69 -6.26
N TRP A 13 -7.45 5.31 -5.26
CA TRP A 13 -6.79 6.22 -4.34
C TRP A 13 -5.29 6.00 -4.38
N LEU A 14 -4.55 7.01 -4.83
CA LEU A 14 -3.09 7.01 -4.73
C LEU A 14 -2.69 7.32 -3.29
N VAL A 15 -2.04 6.37 -2.64
CA VAL A 15 -1.54 6.50 -1.27
C VAL A 15 -0.02 6.50 -1.31
N ILE A 16 0.55 7.50 -0.66
CA ILE A 16 1.99 7.70 -0.52
C ILE A 16 2.32 7.62 0.95
N LEU A 17 3.14 6.64 1.33
CA LEU A 17 3.57 6.39 2.71
C LEU A 17 5.06 6.74 2.81
N PRO A 18 5.41 7.94 3.29
CA PRO A 18 6.80 8.34 3.45
C PRO A 18 7.45 7.54 4.59
N ASN A 19 8.69 7.11 4.36
CA ASN A 19 9.45 6.45 5.42
C ASN A 19 9.86 7.45 6.50
N HIS A 20 9.96 6.97 7.74
CA HIS A 20 10.63 7.72 8.81
C HIS A 20 12.14 7.80 8.53
N LYS A 21 12.84 8.73 9.20
CA LYS A 21 14.30 8.83 9.10
C LYS A 21 14.98 7.55 9.62
N ASP A 22 16.02 7.09 8.91
CA ASP A 22 16.91 5.99 9.31
C ASP A 22 16.21 4.62 9.54
N VAL A 23 15.13 4.33 8.82
CA VAL A 23 14.34 3.08 9.01
C VAL A 23 14.64 1.95 8.04
N LEU A 24 15.69 2.05 7.21
CA LEU A 24 15.97 1.06 6.18
C LEU A 24 16.06 -0.36 6.76
N GLN A 25 16.81 -0.54 7.85
CA GLN A 25 16.95 -1.85 8.49
C GLN A 25 15.61 -2.39 8.97
N LYS A 26 14.82 -1.60 9.70
CA LYS A 26 13.49 -1.99 10.16
C LYS A 26 12.55 -2.32 9.00
N ARG A 27 12.67 -1.60 7.88
CA ARG A 27 11.88 -1.86 6.67
C ARG A 27 12.22 -3.22 6.06
N LEU A 28 13.50 -3.59 6.03
CA LEU A 28 13.95 -4.89 5.55
C LEU A 28 13.46 -6.02 6.47
N GLU A 29 13.57 -5.83 7.80
CA GLU A 29 13.08 -6.77 8.81
C GLU A 29 11.56 -6.96 8.75
N ALA A 30 10.80 -5.87 8.58
CA ALA A 30 9.34 -5.90 8.53
C ALA A 30 8.78 -6.32 7.16
N ARG A 31 9.60 -6.36 6.09
CA ARG A 31 9.14 -6.64 4.73
C ARG A 31 8.34 -7.95 4.61
N PRO A 32 8.75 -9.10 5.20
CA PRO A 32 7.97 -10.33 5.10
C PRO A 32 6.58 -10.18 5.72
N GLN A 33 6.49 -9.53 6.89
CA GLN A 33 5.21 -9.28 7.57
C GLN A 33 4.33 -8.30 6.78
N HIS A 34 4.92 -7.23 6.25
CA HIS A 34 4.24 -6.27 5.38
C HIS A 34 3.63 -6.96 4.14
N LEU A 35 4.41 -7.80 3.46
CA LEU A 35 3.95 -8.54 2.29
C LEU A 35 2.85 -9.57 2.64
N ALA A 36 2.96 -10.22 3.81
CA ALA A 36 1.91 -11.11 4.30
C ALA A 36 0.59 -10.37 4.58
N GLY A 37 0.66 -9.12 5.07
CA GLY A 37 -0.52 -8.29 5.33
C GLY A 37 -1.17 -7.73 4.06
N VAL A 38 -0.38 -7.32 3.05
CA VAL A 38 -0.92 -6.74 1.81
C VAL A 38 -1.49 -7.78 0.85
N LYS A 39 -0.94 -9.01 0.87
CA LYS A 39 -1.36 -10.08 -0.04
C LYS A 39 -2.89 -10.34 -0.05
N PRO A 40 -3.57 -10.54 1.09
CA PRO A 40 -5.04 -10.74 1.09
C PRO A 40 -5.81 -9.52 0.57
N LEU A 41 -5.29 -8.30 0.78
CA LEU A 41 -5.91 -7.07 0.26
C LEU A 41 -5.76 -6.98 -1.26
N ALA A 42 -4.63 -7.40 -1.81
CA ALA A 42 -4.43 -7.50 -3.25
C ALA A 42 -5.33 -8.58 -3.87
N GLU A 43 -5.43 -9.77 -3.25
CA GLU A 43 -6.31 -10.85 -3.69
C GLU A 43 -7.79 -10.46 -3.64
N ALA A 44 -8.19 -9.63 -2.67
CA ALA A 44 -9.53 -9.07 -2.56
C ALA A 44 -9.81 -7.90 -3.52
N GLY A 45 -8.81 -7.46 -4.30
CA GLY A 45 -8.91 -6.29 -5.18
C GLY A 45 -9.05 -4.96 -4.45
N ALA A 46 -8.72 -4.92 -3.16
CA ALA A 46 -8.69 -3.69 -2.36
C ALA A 46 -7.40 -2.88 -2.61
N ILE A 47 -6.29 -3.55 -2.93
CA ILE A 47 -5.04 -2.93 -3.39
C ILE A 47 -4.76 -3.41 -4.82
N LEU A 48 -4.71 -2.47 -5.76
CA LEU A 48 -4.56 -2.77 -7.20
C LEU A 48 -3.08 -2.92 -7.59
N PHE A 49 -2.22 -2.07 -7.03
CA PHE A 49 -0.77 -2.19 -7.14
C PHE A 49 -0.08 -1.49 -5.97
N GLY A 50 1.19 -1.85 -5.72
CA GLY A 50 2.02 -1.11 -4.78
C GLY A 50 3.49 -1.51 -4.85
N GLY A 51 4.36 -0.61 -4.42
CA GLY A 51 5.80 -0.80 -4.53
C GLY A 51 6.62 0.24 -3.77
N ALA A 52 7.93 -0.01 -3.76
CA ALA A 52 8.91 0.94 -3.27
C ALA A 52 9.06 2.11 -4.26
N PHE A 53 9.02 3.33 -3.75
CA PHE A 53 9.37 4.54 -4.47
C PHE A 53 10.81 4.92 -4.13
N PHE A 54 11.63 5.11 -5.15
CA PHE A 54 13.06 5.39 -5.04
C PHE A 54 13.34 6.81 -5.56
N ASP A 55 14.22 7.54 -4.88
CA ASP A 55 14.68 8.86 -5.37
C ASP A 55 15.62 8.73 -6.58
N ASP A 56 16.39 7.64 -6.64
CA ASP A 56 17.35 7.37 -7.70
C ASP A 56 17.43 5.86 -7.96
N LEU A 57 18.08 5.50 -9.06
CA LEU A 57 18.40 4.12 -9.36
C LEU A 57 19.35 3.56 -8.28
N PRO A 58 19.04 2.41 -7.69
CA PRO A 58 19.94 1.77 -6.75
C PRO A 58 21.23 1.33 -7.47
N PRO A 59 22.42 1.57 -6.90
CA PRO A 59 23.68 1.07 -7.46
C PRO A 59 23.65 -0.45 -7.61
N GLU A 60 24.34 -0.97 -8.64
CA GLU A 60 24.45 -2.41 -8.85
C GLU A 60 25.11 -3.08 -7.63
N GLY A 61 24.46 -4.12 -7.09
CA GLY A 61 24.95 -4.89 -5.95
C GLY A 61 24.63 -4.29 -4.58
N GLU A 62 24.01 -3.12 -4.50
CA GLU A 62 23.56 -2.53 -3.24
C GLU A 62 22.09 -2.84 -2.94
N THR A 63 21.73 -2.83 -1.66
CA THR A 63 20.33 -2.99 -1.25
C THR A 63 19.58 -1.69 -1.53
N PRO A 64 18.54 -1.69 -2.40
CA PRO A 64 17.86 -0.47 -2.79
C PRO A 64 17.22 0.27 -1.60
N GLN A 65 17.59 1.54 -1.44
CA GLN A 65 17.03 2.39 -0.39
C GLN A 65 15.74 3.03 -0.89
N ALA A 66 14.61 2.37 -0.61
CA ALA A 66 13.31 2.97 -0.89
C ALA A 66 13.10 4.20 0.00
N LYS A 67 12.73 5.33 -0.61
CA LYS A 67 12.36 6.55 0.11
C LYS A 67 10.97 6.41 0.70
N GLU A 68 10.05 5.85 -0.07
CA GLU A 68 8.63 5.79 0.28
C GLU A 68 8.02 4.47 -0.23
N THR A 69 6.81 4.19 0.21
CA THR A 69 5.96 3.15 -0.38
C THR A 69 4.76 3.81 -1.03
N VAL A 70 4.45 3.41 -2.26
CA VAL A 70 3.27 3.88 -3.00
C VAL A 70 2.35 2.70 -3.22
N LEU A 71 1.05 2.92 -3.04
CA LEU A 71 0.01 1.92 -3.30
C LEU A 71 -1.24 2.58 -3.89
N LEU A 72 -1.95 1.83 -4.74
CA LEU A 72 -3.24 2.22 -5.29
C LEU A 72 -4.34 1.41 -4.61
N ALA A 73 -5.11 2.05 -3.75
CA ALA A 73 -6.22 1.44 -3.04
C ALA A 73 -7.54 1.64 -3.81
N TYR A 74 -8.47 0.71 -3.65
CA TYR A 74 -9.77 0.74 -4.31
C TYR A 74 -10.90 0.65 -3.28
N ALA A 75 -11.54 1.79 -3.00
CA ALA A 75 -12.51 1.92 -1.92
C ALA A 75 -13.51 3.07 -2.16
N GLU A 76 -14.60 3.04 -1.40
CA GLU A 76 -15.70 4.02 -1.46
C GLU A 76 -15.35 5.37 -0.80
N SER A 77 -14.38 5.38 0.12
CA SER A 77 -13.98 6.59 0.83
C SER A 77 -12.55 6.53 1.37
N LYS A 78 -12.01 7.69 1.74
CA LYS A 78 -10.70 7.81 2.38
C LYS A 78 -10.61 7.02 3.69
N GLU A 79 -11.68 7.03 4.48
CA GLU A 79 -11.76 6.34 5.76
C GLU A 79 -11.62 4.82 5.56
N LYS A 80 -12.28 4.29 4.53
CA LYS A 80 -12.15 2.88 4.14
C LYS A 80 -10.74 2.52 3.70
N VAL A 81 -10.08 3.39 2.94
CA VAL A 81 -8.65 3.21 2.60
C VAL A 81 -7.80 3.15 3.87
N LEU A 82 -8.00 4.07 4.82
CA LEU A 82 -7.23 4.08 6.06
C LEU A 82 -7.50 2.85 6.94
N GLU A 83 -8.73 2.33 6.96
CA GLU A 83 -9.06 1.08 7.64
C GLU A 83 -8.32 -0.13 7.04
N GLN A 84 -8.17 -0.18 5.71
CA GLN A 84 -7.43 -1.25 5.02
C GLN A 84 -5.92 -1.23 5.33
N LEU A 85 -5.38 -0.07 5.69
CA LEU A 85 -3.94 0.16 5.89
C LEU A 85 -3.48 0.06 7.35
N ARG A 86 -4.40 -0.18 8.29
CA ARG A 86 -4.11 -0.37 9.72
C ARG A 86 -3.64 -1.79 10.01
#